data_AF-A0A7X6NLI2-F1
#
_entry.id   AF-A0A7X6NLI2-F1
#
_cell.length_a   1.000
_cell.length_b   1.000
_cell.length_c   1.000
_cell.angle_alpha   90.00
_cell.angle_beta   90.00
_cell.angle_gamma   90.00
#
_symmetry.space_group_name_H-M   'P 1'
#
loop_
_entity.id
_entity.type
_entity.pdbx_description
1 polymer ?
#
loop_
_entity_poly.entity_id
_entity_poly.type
_entity_poly.pdbx_seq_one_letter_code
_entity_poly.pdbx_strand_id
1 'polypeptide(L)'
;MKVNEVPQDNAFLQEETEICLRDRYYALDEEGKFREVPSVGWKPKNAAIQFAWNNREEEADKIREQVVQGKLSPLAYHMERLLMTPAILSKYAGLSRRKIVRYCKPKYFSKIKPEELSCLAVALNINVEELISID
;
A
#
# COMPACT_ATOMS: atom_id res chain seq x y z
N MET A 1 -17.26 -15.44 -21.78
CA MET A 1 -16.20 -14.60 -22.35
C MET A 1 -15.34 -15.47 -23.23
N LYS A 2 -15.32 -15.17 -24.52
CA LYS A 2 -14.35 -15.73 -25.46
C LYS A 2 -13.00 -15.04 -25.27
N VAL A 3 -11.92 -15.67 -25.73
CA VAL A 3 -10.56 -15.10 -25.63
C VAL A 3 -10.48 -13.68 -26.19
N ASN A 4 -11.17 -13.40 -27.30
CA ASN A 4 -11.21 -12.07 -27.93
C ASN A 4 -12.13 -11.05 -27.24
N GLU A 5 -12.92 -11.48 -26.24
CA GLU A 5 -13.78 -10.61 -25.42
C GLU A 5 -13.11 -10.21 -24.11
N VAL A 6 -11.90 -10.72 -23.83
CA VAL A 6 -11.13 -10.37 -22.64
C VAL A 6 -10.73 -8.90 -22.72
N PRO A 7 -11.13 -8.05 -21.75
CA PRO A 7 -10.89 -6.61 -21.83
C PRO A 7 -9.40 -6.27 -21.88
N GLN A 8 -9.06 -5.26 -22.67
CA GLN A 8 -7.69 -4.75 -22.81
C GLN A 8 -7.64 -3.22 -22.75
N ASP A 9 -8.54 -2.59 -22.00
CA ASP A 9 -8.64 -1.13 -21.97
C ASP A 9 -7.60 -0.50 -21.05
N ASN A 10 -6.97 0.60 -21.49
CA ASN A 10 -6.10 1.55 -20.76
C ASN A 10 -5.58 1.08 -19.39
N ALA A 11 -4.31 0.72 -19.34
CA ALA A 11 -3.70 0.13 -18.17
C ALA A 11 -3.28 1.18 -17.12
N PHE A 12 -4.07 1.31 -16.05
CA PHE A 12 -3.70 2.15 -14.89
C PHE A 12 -2.38 1.69 -14.23
N LEU A 13 -2.07 0.39 -14.26
CA LEU A 13 -0.89 -0.18 -13.62
C LEU A 13 0.37 -0.26 -14.51
N GLN A 14 0.38 0.34 -15.71
CA GLN A 14 1.46 0.11 -16.69
C GLN A 14 2.39 1.28 -16.98
N GLU A 15 2.01 2.53 -16.71
CA GLU A 15 2.71 3.63 -17.38
C GLU A 15 4.10 3.94 -16.80
N GLU A 16 4.43 3.54 -15.55
CA GLU A 16 5.70 3.99 -14.92
C GLU A 16 6.44 2.96 -14.03
N THR A 17 6.00 1.70 -13.92
CA THR A 17 6.68 0.71 -13.06
C THR A 17 7.24 -0.48 -13.85
N GLU A 18 8.42 -0.97 -13.45
CA GLU A 18 9.05 -2.20 -14.00
C GLU A 18 8.17 -3.47 -13.83
N ILE A 19 7.05 -3.35 -13.11
CA ILE A 19 6.16 -4.44 -12.74
C ILE A 19 4.87 -4.37 -13.59
N CYS A 20 4.79 -5.20 -14.63
CA CYS A 20 3.59 -5.37 -15.44
C CYS A 20 2.51 -6.20 -14.70
N LEU A 21 1.72 -5.58 -13.83
CA LEU A 21 0.56 -6.21 -13.20
C LEU A 21 -0.56 -6.43 -14.24
N ARG A 22 -0.95 -7.69 -14.43
CA ARG A 22 -2.06 -8.09 -15.32
C ARG A 22 -2.98 -9.06 -14.61
N ASP A 23 -4.28 -8.86 -14.76
CA ASP A 23 -5.26 -9.84 -14.30
C ASP A 23 -5.18 -11.11 -15.17
N ARG A 24 -5.54 -12.25 -14.57
CA ARG A 24 -5.68 -13.53 -15.28
C ARG A 24 -7.15 -13.87 -15.40
N TYR A 25 -7.62 -14.00 -16.64
CA TYR A 25 -8.97 -14.46 -16.95
C TYR A 25 -8.92 -15.85 -17.58
N TYR A 26 -9.89 -16.69 -17.25
CA TYR A 26 -10.12 -17.94 -17.97
C TYR A 26 -11.24 -17.73 -18.99
N ALA A 27 -10.93 -17.86 -20.28
CA ALA A 27 -11.84 -17.59 -21.38
C ALA A 27 -11.89 -18.77 -22.36
N LEU A 28 -13.01 -18.93 -23.07
CA LEU A 28 -13.18 -20.00 -24.06
C LEU A 28 -12.51 -19.64 -25.38
N ASP A 29 -11.73 -20.58 -25.93
CA ASP A 29 -11.22 -20.50 -27.29
C ASP A 29 -12.28 -20.94 -28.31
N GLU A 30 -11.92 -20.92 -29.60
CA GLU A 30 -12.82 -21.30 -30.70
C GLU A 30 -13.24 -22.78 -30.67
N GLU A 31 -12.46 -23.63 -29.99
CA GLU A 31 -12.72 -25.06 -29.79
C GLU A 31 -13.57 -25.34 -28.54
N GLY A 32 -13.94 -24.30 -27.78
CA GLY A 32 -14.68 -24.42 -26.53
C GLY A 32 -13.84 -24.87 -25.34
N LYS A 33 -12.50 -24.77 -25.42
CA LYS A 33 -11.58 -25.07 -24.31
C LYS A 33 -11.24 -23.80 -23.55
N PHE A 34 -11.13 -23.90 -22.23
CA PHE A 34 -10.68 -22.78 -21.40
C PHE A 34 -9.18 -22.55 -21.56
N ARG A 35 -8.78 -21.29 -21.73
CA ARG A 35 -7.39 -20.83 -21.69
C ARG A 35 -7.25 -19.65 -20.75
N GLU A 36 -6.08 -19.54 -20.13
CA GLU A 36 -5.69 -18.38 -19.35
C GLU A 36 -5.26 -17.25 -20.28
N VAL A 37 -5.83 -16.06 -20.10
CA VAL A 37 -5.58 -14.87 -20.91
C VAL A 37 -5.24 -13.70 -19.99
N PRO A 38 -4.09 -13.02 -20.19
CA PRO A 38 -3.80 -11.79 -19.48
C PRO A 38 -4.75 -10.67 -19.91
N SER A 39 -5.27 -9.91 -18.95
CA SER A 39 -6.03 -8.70 -19.19
C SER A 39 -5.33 -7.50 -18.55
N VAL A 40 -5.34 -6.37 -19.25
CA VAL A 40 -4.93 -5.08 -18.67
C VAL A 40 -6.07 -4.35 -17.94
N GLY A 41 -7.24 -5.00 -17.85
CA GLY A 41 -8.44 -4.47 -17.22
C GLY A 41 -9.42 -3.87 -18.22
N TRP A 42 -10.50 -3.31 -17.66
CA TRP A 42 -11.54 -2.59 -18.38
C TRP A 42 -11.70 -1.21 -17.75
N LYS A 43 -12.09 -0.22 -18.57
CA LYS A 43 -11.99 1.20 -18.21
C LYS A 43 -12.64 1.57 -16.86
N PRO A 44 -13.89 1.15 -16.53
CA PRO A 44 -14.50 1.44 -15.23
C PRO A 44 -13.75 0.85 -14.02
N LYS A 45 -13.19 -0.37 -14.13
CA LYS A 45 -12.38 -0.95 -13.05
C LYS A 45 -11.11 -0.15 -12.85
N ASN A 46 -10.43 0.22 -13.93
CA ASN A 46 -9.18 0.97 -13.86
C ASN A 46 -9.42 2.35 -13.26
N ALA A 47 -10.52 3.02 -13.65
CA ALA A 47 -10.95 4.29 -13.03
C ALA A 47 -11.28 4.14 -11.53
N ALA A 48 -11.94 3.05 -11.12
CA ALA A 48 -12.24 2.80 -9.71
C ALA A 48 -10.97 2.53 -8.88
N ILE A 49 -9.99 1.81 -9.44
CA ILE A 49 -8.69 1.58 -8.80
C ILE A 49 -7.95 2.92 -8.64
N GLN A 50 -7.89 3.73 -9.69
CA GLN A 50 -7.26 5.06 -9.64
C GLN A 50 -7.91 5.95 -8.58
N PHE A 51 -9.25 6.01 -8.54
CA PHE A 51 -9.98 6.75 -7.53
C PHE A 51 -9.64 6.29 -6.10
N ALA A 52 -9.53 4.97 -5.88
CA ALA A 52 -9.16 4.43 -4.58
C ALA A 52 -7.73 4.82 -4.15
N TRP A 53 -6.79 4.89 -5.10
CA TRP A 53 -5.42 5.36 -4.82
C TRP A 53 -5.40 6.86 -4.46
N ASN A 54 -6.06 7.69 -5.26
CA ASN A 54 -6.13 9.13 -5.01
C ASN A 54 -6.75 9.45 -3.63
N ASN A 55 -7.85 8.79 -3.28
CA ASN A 55 -8.49 9.00 -1.96
C ASN A 55 -7.54 8.65 -0.79
N ARG A 56 -6.70 7.62 -0.97
CA ARG A 56 -5.73 7.22 0.04
C ARG A 56 -4.58 8.19 0.17
N GLU A 57 -4.11 8.74 -0.94
CA GLU A 57 -3.11 9.81 -0.94
C GLU A 57 -3.63 11.03 -0.16
N GLU A 58 -4.88 11.43 -0.39
CA GLU A 58 -5.53 12.48 0.39
C GLU A 58 -5.64 12.16 1.90
N GLU A 59 -5.90 10.91 2.27
CA GLU A 59 -5.93 10.49 3.67
C GLU A 59 -4.54 10.47 4.32
N ALA A 60 -3.52 10.03 3.58
CA ALA A 60 -2.14 10.09 4.02
C ALA A 60 -1.68 11.55 4.24
N ASP A 61 -2.09 12.47 3.37
CA ASP A 61 -1.80 13.90 3.51
C ASP A 61 -2.46 14.52 4.74
N LYS A 62 -3.73 14.19 5.02
CA LYS A 62 -4.39 14.63 6.27
C LYS A 62 -3.65 14.15 7.52
N ILE A 63 -3.02 12.99 7.45
CA ILE A 63 -2.23 12.45 8.56
C ILE A 63 -0.87 13.12 8.62
N ARG A 64 -0.24 13.37 7.48
CA ARG A 64 1.00 14.16 7.37
C ARG A 64 0.85 15.53 8.04
N GLU A 65 -0.25 16.24 7.76
CA GLU A 65 -0.57 17.51 8.43
C GLU A 65 -0.68 17.37 9.96
N GLN A 66 -1.29 16.28 10.44
CA GLN A 66 -1.38 16.00 11.88
C GLN A 66 -0.02 15.67 12.50
N VAL A 67 0.90 15.06 11.75
CA VAL A 67 2.28 14.85 12.20
C VAL A 67 3.03 16.18 12.28
N VAL A 68 2.93 17.04 11.27
CA VAL A 68 3.51 18.39 11.27
C VAL A 68 3.01 19.23 12.44
N GLN A 69 1.72 19.10 12.78
CA GLN A 69 1.11 19.76 13.95
C GLN A 69 1.47 19.09 15.30
N GLY A 70 2.27 18.02 15.30
CA GLY A 70 2.67 17.30 16.51
C GLY A 70 1.55 16.51 17.20
N LYS A 71 0.45 16.19 16.49
CA LYS A 71 -0.67 15.39 17.01
C LYS A 71 -0.41 13.88 16.87
N LEU A 72 0.22 13.48 15.77
CA LEU A 72 0.59 12.10 15.45
C LEU A 72 2.10 11.98 15.24
N SER A 73 2.64 10.76 15.38
CA SER A 73 4.05 10.50 15.08
C SER A 73 4.27 10.20 13.59
N PRO A 74 5.52 10.31 13.09
CA PRO A 74 5.89 9.87 11.73
C PRO A 74 5.41 8.46 11.39
N LEU A 75 5.47 7.53 12.35
CA LEU A 75 4.98 6.16 12.15
C LEU A 75 3.52 6.11 11.68
N ALA A 76 2.65 6.99 12.18
CA ALA A 76 1.24 7.01 11.75
C ALA A 76 1.11 7.36 10.26
N TYR A 77 1.92 8.29 9.77
CA TYR A 77 1.97 8.65 8.36
C TYR A 77 2.51 7.50 7.50
N HIS A 78 3.65 6.90 7.86
CA HIS A 78 4.21 5.78 7.10
C HIS A 78 3.29 4.56 7.10
N MET A 79 2.58 4.31 8.19
CA MET A 79 1.60 3.23 8.23
C MET A 79 0.48 3.42 7.21
N GLU A 80 0.03 4.66 6.99
CA GLU A 80 -1.06 4.93 6.05
C GLU A 80 -0.56 4.96 4.61
N ARG A 81 0.58 5.63 4.37
CA ARG A 81 1.25 5.63 3.05
C ARG A 81 1.59 4.21 2.57
N LEU A 82 2.03 3.33 3.47
CA LEU A 82 2.46 1.97 3.14
C LEU A 82 1.39 0.91 3.40
N LEU A 83 0.13 1.33 3.62
CA LEU A 83 -1.03 0.45 3.77
C LEU A 83 -0.91 -0.58 4.91
N MET A 84 -0.22 -0.20 5.99
CA MET A 84 0.03 -1.02 7.17
C MET A 84 -0.95 -0.71 8.28
N THR A 85 -1.67 -1.73 8.74
CA THR A 85 -2.45 -1.64 9.98
C THR A 85 -1.60 -1.99 11.21
N PRO A 86 -2.00 -1.58 12.43
CA PRO A 86 -1.29 -2.00 13.64
C PRO A 86 -1.18 -3.51 13.82
N ALA A 87 -2.17 -4.27 13.29
CA ALA A 87 -2.16 -5.72 13.34
C ALA A 87 -1.15 -6.32 12.35
N ILE A 88 -1.06 -5.78 11.14
CA ILE A 88 -0.10 -6.23 10.12
C ILE A 88 1.32 -5.91 10.60
N LEU A 89 1.59 -4.64 10.93
CA LEU A 89 2.92 -4.20 11.35
C LEU A 89 3.40 -4.93 12.61
N SER A 90 2.50 -5.24 13.55
CA SER A 90 2.86 -6.02 14.75
C SER A 90 3.44 -7.40 14.43
N LYS A 91 2.92 -8.06 13.39
CA LYS A 91 3.38 -9.39 12.97
C LYS A 91 4.75 -9.33 12.30
N TYR A 92 4.96 -8.35 11.41
CA TYR A 92 6.23 -8.20 10.69
C TYR A 92 7.36 -7.66 11.57
N ALA A 93 7.06 -6.70 12.46
CA ALA A 93 8.07 -6.09 13.32
C ALA A 93 8.36 -6.89 14.61
N GLY A 94 7.60 -7.95 14.91
CA GLY A 94 7.73 -8.70 16.16
C GLY A 94 7.35 -7.92 17.42
N LEU A 95 6.57 -6.84 17.28
CA LEU A 95 6.13 -5.96 18.37
C LEU A 95 4.65 -6.17 18.65
N SER A 96 4.20 -6.00 19.90
CA SER A 96 2.77 -6.15 20.19
C SER A 96 1.94 -5.04 19.52
N ARG A 97 0.70 -5.36 19.10
CA ARG A 97 -0.24 -4.37 18.53
C ARG A 97 -0.41 -3.14 19.42
N ARG A 98 -0.41 -3.32 20.75
CA ARG A 98 -0.51 -2.23 21.72
C ARG A 98 0.70 -1.28 21.65
N LYS A 99 1.92 -1.80 21.43
CA LYS A 99 3.11 -0.98 21.23
C LYS A 99 2.99 -0.15 19.95
N ILE A 100 2.60 -0.77 18.84
CA ILE A 100 2.41 -0.06 17.56
C ILE A 100 1.43 1.11 17.71
N VAL A 101 0.24 0.87 18.28
CA VAL A 101 -0.74 1.94 18.54
C VAL A 101 -0.19 3.03 19.46
N ARG A 102 0.67 2.68 20.42
CA ARG A 102 1.35 3.65 21.27
C ARG A 102 2.35 4.49 20.48
N TYR A 103 3.12 3.85 19.60
CA TYR A 103 4.13 4.48 18.76
C TYR A 103 3.55 5.39 17.69
N CYS A 104 2.27 5.28 17.35
CA CYS A 104 1.55 6.29 16.55
C CYS A 104 1.39 7.65 17.27
N LYS A 105 1.69 7.74 18.57
CA LYS A 105 1.63 8.99 19.35
C LYS A 105 3.04 9.57 19.54
N PRO A 106 3.25 10.88 19.32
CA PRO A 106 4.57 11.52 19.35
C PRO A 106 5.38 11.25 20.63
N LYS A 107 4.72 11.38 21.80
CA LYS A 107 5.34 11.21 23.12
C LYS A 107 6.02 9.85 23.33
N TYR A 108 5.49 8.81 22.72
CA TYR A 108 6.04 7.45 22.84
C TYR A 108 7.01 7.16 21.70
N PHE A 109 6.74 7.68 20.50
CA PHE A 109 7.62 7.55 19.34
C PHE A 109 9.01 8.12 19.61
N SER A 110 9.09 9.30 20.23
CA SER A 110 10.37 9.95 20.57
C SER A 110 11.21 9.20 21.61
N LYS A 111 10.69 8.11 22.19
CA LYS A 111 11.35 7.29 23.22
C LYS A 111 11.58 5.85 22.76
N ILE A 112 11.35 5.56 21.48
CA ILE A 112 11.58 4.24 20.91
C ILE A 112 13.07 3.91 21.00
N LYS A 113 13.38 2.67 21.39
CA LYS A 113 14.77 2.17 21.39
C LYS A 113 15.25 1.98 19.95
N PRO A 114 16.53 2.23 19.64
CA PRO A 114 17.07 2.04 18.28
C PRO A 114 16.78 0.66 17.68
N GLU A 115 16.80 -0.39 18.50
CA GLU A 115 16.46 -1.77 18.11
C GLU A 115 15.03 -1.90 17.58
N GLU A 116 14.05 -1.37 18.30
CA GLU A 116 12.64 -1.45 17.91
C GLU A 116 12.35 -0.54 16.70
N LEU A 117 13.06 0.59 16.59
CA LEU A 117 12.97 1.49 15.45
C LEU A 117 13.46 0.80 14.16
N SER A 118 14.57 0.07 14.27
CA SER A 118 15.11 -0.75 13.18
C SER A 118 14.12 -1.84 12.76
N CYS A 119 13.51 -2.55 13.72
CA CYS A 119 12.48 -3.55 13.42
C CYS A 119 11.27 -2.96 12.68
N LEU A 120 10.83 -1.76 13.06
CA LEU A 120 9.74 -1.06 12.37
C LEU A 120 10.13 -0.67 10.93
N ALA A 121 11.32 -0.10 10.75
CA ALA A 121 11.81 0.32 9.44
C ALA A 121 11.93 -0.87 8.47
N VAL A 122 12.55 -1.97 8.94
CA VAL A 122 12.65 -3.23 8.17
C VAL A 122 11.27 -3.78 7.81
N ALA A 123 10.33 -3.80 8.75
CA ALA A 123 8.97 -4.28 8.49
C ALA A 123 8.17 -3.40 7.51
N LEU A 124 8.50 -2.11 7.44
CA LEU A 124 7.94 -1.15 6.50
C LEU A 124 8.70 -1.11 5.15
N ASN A 125 9.80 -1.86 5.03
CA ASN A 125 10.69 -1.82 3.88
C ASN A 125 11.21 -0.41 3.55
N ILE A 126 11.55 0.36 4.60
CA ILE A 126 12.17 1.69 4.51
C ILE A 126 13.38 1.75 5.43
N ASN A 127 14.20 2.78 5.31
CA ASN A 127 15.30 3.01 6.25
C ASN A 127 14.82 3.78 7.49
N VAL A 128 15.65 3.81 8.54
CA VAL A 128 15.32 4.47 9.81
C VAL A 128 15.22 6.00 9.66
N GLU A 129 16.02 6.59 8.78
CA GLU A 129 16.03 8.03 8.54
C GLU A 129 14.70 8.47 7.90
N GLU A 130 14.23 7.70 6.92
CA GLU A 130 12.92 7.85 6.28
C GLU A 130 11.79 7.66 7.31
N LEU A 131 11.87 6.66 8.19
CA LEU A 131 10.84 6.43 9.22
C LEU A 131 10.73 7.58 10.24
N ILE A 132 11.81 8.30 10.53
CA ILE A 132 11.81 9.45 11.44
C ILE A 132 11.41 10.73 10.69
N SER A 133 11.65 10.80 9.39
CA SER A 133 11.24 11.92 8.54
C SER A 133 9.79 11.78 8.07
N ILE A 134 9.26 12.84 7.48
CA ILE A 134 7.97 12.87 6.77
C ILE A 134 8.11 13.60 5.42
N ASP A 135 9.35 13.74 4.94
CA ASP A 135 9.68 14.33 3.64
C ASP A 135 9.15 13.49 2.46
#